data_AF-A0A4Z0L9G8-F1
#
_entry.id   AF-A0A4Z0L9G8-F1
#
_cell.length_a   1.000
_cell.length_b   1.000
_cell.length_c   1.000
_cell.angle_alpha   90.00
_cell.angle_beta   90.00
_cell.angle_gamma   90.00
#
_symmetry.space_group_name_H-M   'P 1'
#
loop_
_entity.id
_entity.type
_entity.pdbx_description
1 polymer ?
#
loop_
_entity_poly.entity_id
_entity_poly.type
_entity_poly.pdbx_seq_one_letter_code
_entity_poly.pdbx_strand_id
1 'polypeptide(L)'
;EDAAKILDPLSAKYKNIAGVEEKLTYEDTYAQENVSVDMEKVDFKALQGISGTMVSGDTSKGISMKQTQTLLEAAGFKEAK
;
A
#
# COMPACT_ATOMS: atom_id res chain seq x y z
N GLU A 1 -21.04 6.40 8.23
CA GLU A 1 -20.69 5.13 8.92
C GLU A 1 -20.30 3.99 7.97
N ASP A 2 -20.75 3.97 6.71
CA ASP A 2 -20.46 2.86 5.78
C ASP A 2 -19.00 2.74 5.33
N ALA A 3 -18.27 3.86 5.20
CA ALA A 3 -16.86 3.82 4.79
C ALA A 3 -15.99 3.07 5.82
N ALA A 4 -16.25 3.25 7.12
CA ALA A 4 -15.51 2.57 8.17
C ALA A 4 -15.68 1.04 8.09
N LYS A 5 -16.91 0.55 7.92
CA LYS A 5 -17.19 -0.89 7.79
C LYS A 5 -16.46 -1.57 6.63
N ILE A 6 -16.14 -0.82 5.57
CA ILE A 6 -15.42 -1.33 4.39
C ILE A 6 -13.90 -1.19 4.58
N LEU A 7 -13.44 -0.08 5.15
CA LEU A 7 -12.02 0.26 5.25
C LEU A 7 -11.35 -0.35 6.50
N ASP A 8 -12.03 -0.45 7.64
CA ASP A 8 -11.51 -1.11 8.86
C ASP A 8 -10.95 -2.52 8.60
N PRO A 9 -11.66 -3.44 7.91
CA PRO A 9 -11.12 -4.77 7.64
C PRO A 9 -9.96 -4.75 6.63
N LEU A 10 -9.83 -3.73 5.79
CA LEU A 10 -8.68 -3.55 4.90
C LEU A 10 -7.47 -3.02 5.69
N SER A 11 -7.69 -1.97 6.49
CA SER A 11 -6.73 -1.39 7.45
C SER A 11 -6.13 -2.45 8.37
N ALA A 12 -6.98 -3.33 8.93
CA ALA A 12 -6.53 -4.41 9.79
C ALA A 12 -5.56 -5.39 9.09
N LYS A 13 -5.72 -5.61 7.77
CA LYS A 13 -4.76 -6.44 7.01
C LYS A 13 -3.40 -5.76 6.92
N TYR A 14 -3.37 -4.45 6.62
CA TYR A 14 -2.11 -3.69 6.54
C TYR A 14 -1.37 -3.67 7.88
N LYS A 15 -2.09 -3.43 8.99
CA LYS A 15 -1.50 -3.42 10.36
C LYS A 15 -0.92 -4.76 10.81
N ASN A 16 -1.35 -5.86 10.20
CA ASN A 16 -0.83 -7.20 10.50
C ASN A 16 0.43 -7.55 9.69
N ILE A 17 0.86 -6.67 8.78
CA ILE A 17 2.12 -6.85 8.05
C ILE A 17 3.24 -6.18 8.84
N ALA A 18 4.29 -6.95 9.14
CA ALA A 18 5.51 -6.42 9.73
C ALA A 18 6.09 -5.30 8.84
N GLY A 19 6.50 -4.18 9.44
CA GLY A 19 7.07 -3.05 8.69
C GLY A 19 6.06 -2.21 7.91
N VAL A 20 4.76 -2.44 8.06
CA VAL A 20 3.72 -1.58 7.50
C VAL A 20 3.02 -0.82 8.62
N GLU A 21 2.97 0.49 8.48
CA GLU A 21 2.18 1.37 9.34
C GLU A 21 1.05 1.97 8.50
N GLU A 22 -0.18 1.85 8.96
CA GLU A 22 -1.34 2.37 8.24
C GLU A 22 -2.21 3.20 9.18
N LYS A 23 -2.58 4.38 8.70
CA LYS A 23 -3.37 5.38 9.42
C LYS A 23 -4.53 5.84 8.57
N LEU A 24 -5.73 5.56 9.05
CA LEU A 24 -6.97 5.94 8.40
C LEU A 24 -7.60 7.14 9.11
N THR A 25 -7.80 8.22 8.37
CA THR A 25 -8.41 9.46 8.88
C THR A 25 -9.73 9.67 8.15
N TYR A 26 -10.81 9.86 8.91
CA TYR A 26 -12.13 10.12 8.34
C TYR A 26 -12.48 11.59 8.50
N GLU A 27 -12.78 12.23 7.39
CA GLU A 27 -13.25 13.60 7.31
C GLU A 27 -14.74 13.61 6.90
N ASP A 28 -15.39 14.77 6.98
CA ASP A 28 -16.84 14.89 6.72
C ASP A 28 -17.24 14.46 5.30
N THR A 29 -16.34 14.61 4.32
CA THR A 29 -16.62 14.37 2.89
C THR A 29 -15.74 13.31 2.25
N TYR A 30 -14.64 12.91 2.89
CA TYR A 30 -13.71 11.93 2.36
C TYR A 30 -13.04 11.14 3.49
N ALA A 31 -12.45 10.00 3.14
CA ALA A 31 -11.54 9.29 4.02
C ALA A 31 -10.15 9.33 3.39
N GLN A 32 -9.13 9.58 4.19
CA GLN A 32 -7.74 9.57 3.78
C GLN A 32 -7.01 8.43 4.47
N GLU A 33 -6.53 7.49 3.66
CA GLU A 33 -5.66 6.40 4.10
C GLU A 33 -4.20 6.78 3.84
N ASN A 34 -3.38 6.72 4.88
CA ASN A 34 -1.94 6.91 4.80
C ASN A 34 -1.25 5.59 5.15
N VAL A 35 -0.64 4.95 4.15
CA VAL A 35 0.14 3.71 4.32
C VAL A 35 1.62 4.04 4.17
N SER A 36 2.40 3.72 5.19
CA SER A 36 3.86 3.79 5.21
C SER A 36 4.44 2.39 5.25
N VAL A 37 5.35 2.11 4.32
CA VAL A 37 5.97 0.79 4.18
C VAL A 37 7.47 0.91 4.38
N ASP A 38 7.98 0.26 5.43
CA ASP A 38 9.40 0.10 5.69
C ASP A 38 9.97 -1.00 4.79
N MET A 39 10.64 -0.62 3.71
CA MET A 39 11.17 -1.56 2.71
C MET A 39 12.25 -2.51 3.26
N GLU A 40 12.84 -2.22 4.43
CA GLU A 40 13.86 -3.06 5.06
C GLU A 40 13.23 -4.16 5.93
N LYS A 41 12.08 -3.87 6.54
CA LYS A 41 11.39 -4.80 7.45
C LYS A 41 10.17 -5.48 6.87
N VAL A 42 9.68 -4.99 5.73
CA VAL A 42 8.38 -5.40 5.25
C VAL A 42 8.32 -6.84 4.76
N ASP A 43 7.26 -7.54 5.14
CA ASP A 43 6.91 -8.82 4.51
C ASP A 43 6.21 -8.57 3.16
N PHE A 44 7.03 -8.54 2.10
CA PHE A 44 6.54 -8.37 0.74
C PHE A 44 5.56 -9.45 0.28
N LYS A 45 5.65 -10.67 0.84
CA LYS A 45 4.77 -11.78 0.48
C LYS A 45 3.38 -11.56 1.06
N ALA A 46 3.30 -11.04 2.28
CA ALA A 46 2.04 -10.62 2.88
C ALA A 46 1.45 -9.40 2.14
N LEU A 47 2.28 -8.43 1.76
CA LEU A 47 1.89 -7.25 0.99
C LEU A 47 1.23 -7.60 -0.35
N GLN A 48 1.82 -8.54 -1.11
CA GLN A 48 1.27 -9.02 -2.38
C GLN A 48 -0.15 -9.60 -2.27
N GLY A 49 -0.52 -10.08 -1.08
CA GLY A 49 -1.86 -10.60 -0.80
C GLY A 49 -2.90 -9.53 -0.45
N ILE A 50 -2.48 -8.28 -0.23
CA ILE A 50 -3.37 -7.18 0.13
C ILE A 50 -3.82 -6.41 -1.11
N SER A 51 -5.15 -6.29 -1.24
CA SER A 51 -5.81 -5.44 -2.22
C SER A 51 -5.43 -3.97 -2.03
N GLY A 52 -5.00 -3.31 -3.11
CA GLY A 52 -4.55 -1.92 -3.08
C GLY A 52 -3.03 -1.78 -3.29
N THR A 53 -2.29 -2.88 -3.16
CA THR A 53 -0.85 -2.89 -3.48
C THR A 53 -0.63 -3.31 -4.93
N MET A 54 0.19 -2.58 -5.68
CA MET A 54 0.64 -2.96 -7.03
C MET A 54 1.97 -3.72 -7.00
N VAL A 55 2.22 -4.46 -5.91
CA VAL A 55 3.45 -5.25 -5.78
C VAL A 55 3.30 -6.50 -6.63
N SER A 56 4.16 -6.64 -7.64
CA SER A 56 4.19 -7.77 -8.54
C SER A 56 5.62 -8.27 -8.77
N GLY A 57 5.78 -9.55 -9.10
CA GLY A 57 7.09 -10.16 -9.34
C GLY A 57 7.80 -10.69 -8.10
N ASP A 58 9.09 -11.03 -8.26
CA ASP A 58 9.95 -11.51 -7.18
C ASP A 58 10.48 -10.32 -6.36
N THR A 59 10.10 -10.29 -5.09
CA THR A 59 10.48 -9.26 -4.12
C THR A 59 11.63 -9.71 -3.21
N SER A 60 12.21 -10.89 -3.48
CA SER A 60 13.30 -11.48 -2.68
C SER A 60 14.57 -10.62 -2.68
N LYS A 61 14.73 -9.75 -3.68
CA LYS A 61 15.82 -8.77 -3.78
C LYS A 61 15.40 -7.34 -3.39
N GLY A 62 14.22 -7.18 -2.80
CA GLY A 62 13.61 -5.89 -2.52
C GLY A 62 12.90 -5.28 -3.73
N ILE A 63 12.53 -4.01 -3.61
CA ILE A 63 11.80 -3.26 -4.65
C ILE A 63 12.75 -2.22 -5.26
N SER A 64 12.85 -2.22 -6.58
CA SER A 64 13.66 -1.23 -7.31
C SER A 64 12.81 -0.03 -7.70
N MET A 65 13.20 1.16 -7.26
CA MET A 65 12.56 2.42 -7.63
C MET A 65 12.41 2.60 -9.15
N LYS A 66 13.43 2.20 -9.92
CA LYS A 66 13.37 2.29 -11.39
C LYS A 66 12.29 1.40 -11.99
N GLN A 67 12.16 0.17 -11.48
CA GLN A 67 11.13 -0.76 -11.95
C GLN A 67 9.74 -0.28 -11.53
N THR A 68 9.61 0.22 -10.29
CA THR A 68 8.37 0.81 -9.80
C THR A 68 7.93 1.99 -10.66
N GLN A 69 8.85 2.90 -11.01
CA GLN A 69 8.55 4.02 -11.90
C GLN A 69 8.04 3.54 -13.27
N THR A 70 8.74 2.60 -13.91
CA THR A 70 8.30 2.05 -15.21
C THR A 70 6.93 1.38 -15.12
N LEU A 71 6.65 0.65 -14.04
CA LEU A 71 5.34 0.02 -13.81
C LEU A 71 4.23 1.04 -13.61
N LEU A 72 4.47 2.09 -12.82
CA LEU A 72 3.50 3.16 -12.58
C LEU A 72 3.23 3.96 -13.86
N GLU A 73 4.25 4.30 -14.62
CA GLU A 73 4.12 4.97 -15.92
C GLU A 73 3.35 4.09 -16.92
N ALA A 74 3.64 2.79 -16.98
CA ALA A 74 2.93 1.84 -17.84
C ALA A 74 1.46 1.67 -17.43
N ALA A 75 1.14 1.79 -16.15
CA ALA A 75 -0.23 1.81 -15.63
C ALA A 75 -0.93 3.17 -15.83
N GLY A 76 -0.25 4.17 -16.40
CA GLY A 76 -0.80 5.48 -16.73
C GLY A 76 -0.72 6.52 -15.59
N PHE A 77 -0.04 6.19 -14.50
CA PHE A 77 0.23 7.16 -13.42
C PHE A 77 1.29 8.18 -13.84
N LYS A 78 1.21 9.37 -13.26
CA LYS A 78 2.16 10.46 -13.48
C LYS A 78 2.88 10.76 -12.17
N GLU A 79 4.20 10.94 -12.25
CA GLU A 79 5.00 11.42 -11.13
C GLU A 79 4.56 12.84 -10.75
N ALA A 80 4.13 13.03 -9.51
CA ALA A 80 3.96 14.34 -8.92
C ALA A 80 5.27 14.69 -8.19
N LYS A 81 5.96 15.72 -8.68
CA LYS A 81 7.22 16.23 -8.10
C LYS A 81 6.97 17.37 -7.13
#